data_AF-A0A7V6NJL7-F1
#
_entry.id   AF-A0A7V6NJL7-F1
#
_cell.length_a   1.000
_cell.length_b   1.000
_cell.length_c   1.000
_cell.angle_alpha   90.00
_cell.angle_beta   90.00
_cell.angle_gamma   90.00
#
_symmetry.space_group_name_H-M   'P 1'
#
loop_
_entity.id
_entity.type
_entity.pdbx_description
1 polymer ?
#
loop_
_entity_poly.entity_id
_entity_poly.type
_entity_poly.pdbx_seq_one_letter_code
_entity_poly.pdbx_strand_id
1 'polypeptide(L)'
;MKVPWCWICMDEGVVLYTKKVEGQIAEFASHCICEAGEEFCYEGEYYWVSSVEEVLDIDEHAKNNIKHWLNAHKNNPAARKELAQRGIKIA
;
A
#
# COMPACT_ATOMS: atom_id res chain seq x y z
N MET A 1 15.94 8.45 5.92
CA MET A 1 14.90 7.41 6.14
C MET A 1 13.56 8.04 5.81
N LYS A 2 12.76 7.40 4.96
CA LYS A 2 11.47 7.92 4.51
C LYS A 2 10.36 7.15 5.25
N VAL A 3 9.51 7.88 5.97
CA VAL A 3 8.23 7.34 6.46
C VAL A 3 7.22 7.56 5.34
N PRO A 4 6.52 6.51 4.88
CA PRO A 4 5.57 6.65 3.79
C PRO A 4 4.42 7.56 4.18
N TRP A 5 3.86 8.27 3.19
CA TRP A 5 2.63 9.03 3.34
C TRP A 5 1.41 8.14 3.20
N CYS A 6 1.46 7.19 2.27
CA CYS A 6 0.42 6.19 2.06
C CYS A 6 0.85 4.83 2.60
N TRP A 7 0.14 4.32 3.61
CA TRP A 7 0.40 2.99 4.17
C TRP A 7 -0.20 1.85 3.35
N ILE A 8 -1.03 2.14 2.34
CA ILE A 8 -1.60 1.13 1.45
C ILE A 8 -0.54 0.70 0.43
N CYS A 9 -0.06 1.63 -0.40
CA CYS A 9 0.92 1.34 -1.45
C CYS A 9 2.37 1.65 -1.06
N MET A 10 2.63 2.13 0.17
CA MET A 10 3.97 2.53 0.61
C MET A 10 4.62 3.63 -0.26
N ASP A 11 3.79 4.54 -0.78
CA ASP A 11 4.13 5.61 -1.75
C ASP A 11 4.48 5.15 -3.18
N GLU A 12 4.29 3.87 -3.53
CA GLU A 12 4.58 3.36 -4.90
C GLU A 12 3.45 3.61 -5.90
N GLY A 13 2.28 4.08 -5.46
CA GLY A 13 1.10 4.30 -6.30
C GLY A 13 0.36 3.02 -6.73
N VAL A 14 0.98 1.84 -6.62
CA VAL A 14 0.38 0.55 -6.98
C VAL A 14 0.52 -0.48 -5.86
N VAL A 15 -0.37 -1.48 -5.84
CA VAL A 15 -0.26 -2.68 -5.02
C VAL A 15 -0.24 -3.90 -5.93
N LEU A 16 0.82 -4.70 -5.82
CA LEU A 16 0.93 -6.00 -6.48
C LEU A 16 0.26 -7.08 -5.64
N TYR A 17 -0.51 -7.95 -6.28
CA TYR A 17 -1.17 -9.07 -5.63
C TYR A 17 -1.19 -10.30 -6.53
N THR A 18 -1.32 -11.48 -5.94
CA THR A 18 -1.48 -12.72 -6.70
C THR A 18 -2.90 -13.22 -6.60
N LYS A 19 -3.43 -13.75 -7.71
CA LYS A 19 -4.77 -14.35 -7.77
C LYS A 19 -4.73 -15.61 -8.61
N LYS A 20 -5.55 -16.60 -8.23
CA LYS A 20 -5.74 -17.81 -9.03
C LYS A 20 -6.74 -17.55 -10.15
N VAL A 21 -6.31 -17.69 -11.40
CA VAL A 21 -7.13 -17.56 -12.61
C VAL A 21 -6.95 -18.83 -13.44
N GLU A 22 -8.06 -19.49 -13.77
CA GLU A 22 -8.06 -20.73 -14.57
C GLU A 22 -7.09 -21.82 -14.08
N GLY A 23 -6.94 -21.94 -12.75
CA GLY A 23 -6.05 -22.92 -12.15
C GLY A 23 -4.60 -22.46 -11.94
N GLN A 24 -4.19 -21.34 -12.54
CA GLN A 24 -2.83 -20.79 -12.46
C GLN A 24 -2.77 -19.61 -11.48
N ILE A 25 -1.66 -19.45 -10.76
CA ILE A 25 -1.40 -18.26 -9.94
C ILE A 25 -0.72 -17.24 -10.85
N ALA A 26 -1.35 -16.07 -11.00
CA ALA A 26 -0.80 -14.95 -11.74
C ALA A 26 -0.65 -13.72 -10.82
N GLU A 27 0.31 -12.86 -11.16
CA GLU A 27 0.54 -11.57 -10.51
C GLU A 27 -0.23 -10.48 -11.24
N PHE A 28 -0.83 -9.58 -10.47
CA PHE A 28 -1.65 -8.47 -10.93
C PHE A 28 -1.22 -7.19 -10.20
N ALA A 29 -1.55 -6.05 -10.80
CA ALA A 29 -1.38 -4.74 -10.19
C ALA A 29 -2.74 -4.05 -10.05
N SER A 30 -2.93 -3.36 -8.93
CA SER A 30 -4.05 -2.46 -8.68
C SER A 30 -3.50 -1.07 -8.38
N HIS A 31 -4.20 -0.01 -8.81
CA HIS A 31 -3.79 1.35 -8.46
C HIS A 31 -4.25 1.67 -7.05
N CYS A 32 -3.45 2.45 -6.33
CA CYS A 32 -3.82 2.94 -5.01
C CYS A 32 -4.84 4.08 -5.12
N ILE A 33 -5.58 4.31 -4.04
CA ILE A 33 -6.50 5.45 -3.89
C ILE A 33 -5.81 6.74 -3.39
N CYS A 34 -4.48 6.80 -3.43
CA CYS A 34 -3.71 7.97 -3.00
C CYS A 34 -3.25 8.80 -4.21
N GLU A 35 -2.72 10.00 -3.97
CA GLU A 35 -2.23 10.90 -5.03
C GLU A 35 -1.22 10.20 -5.96
N ALA A 36 -0.28 9.42 -5.42
CA ALA A 36 0.67 8.65 -6.22
C ALA A 36 -0.01 7.56 -7.09
N GLY A 37 -1.19 7.09 -6.68
CA GLY A 37 -1.96 6.10 -7.42
C GLY A 37 -2.79 6.68 -8.57
N GLU A 38 -3.03 7.99 -8.58
CA GLU A 38 -3.78 8.65 -9.66
C GLU A 38 -3.07 8.48 -11.02
N GLU A 39 -1.73 8.44 -11.04
CA GLU A 39 -0.93 8.17 -12.24
C GLU A 39 -1.16 6.77 -12.84
N PHE A 40 -1.77 5.87 -12.07
CA PHE A 40 -2.05 4.49 -12.44
C PHE A 40 -3.55 4.19 -12.61
N CYS A 41 -4.41 5.20 -12.46
CA CYS A 41 -5.83 5.11 -12.71
C CYS A 41 -6.08 5.15 -14.24
N TYR A 42 -5.80 4.04 -14.91
CA TYR A 42 -6.05 3.89 -16.34
C TYR A 42 -7.43 3.26 -16.57
N GLU A 43 -8.29 3.95 -17.30
CA GLU A 43 -9.56 3.45 -17.80
C GLU A 43 -9.64 3.69 -19.32
N GLY A 44 -9.79 2.61 -20.08
CA GLY A 44 -10.01 2.60 -21.52
C GLY A 44 -11.23 1.77 -21.87
N GLU A 45 -11.64 1.80 -23.15
CA GLU A 45 -12.88 1.13 -23.61
C GLU A 45 -12.93 -0.38 -23.31
N TYR A 46 -11.76 -1.04 -23.25
CA TYR A 46 -11.65 -2.50 -23.08
C TYR A 46 -10.69 -2.94 -21.97
N TYR A 47 -10.09 -1.99 -21.26
CA TYR A 47 -9.14 -2.29 -20.20
C TYR A 47 -9.22 -1.23 -19.11
N TRP A 48 -9.06 -1.66 -17.87
CA TRP A 48 -8.87 -0.76 -16.75
C TRP A 48 -7.92 -1.40 -15.75
N VAL A 49 -7.26 -0.57 -14.94
CA VAL A 49 -6.56 -1.04 -13.75
C VAL A 49 -7.55 -0.92 -12.60
N SER A 50 -7.84 -2.02 -11.90
CA SER A 50 -8.74 -1.97 -10.74
C SER A 50 -8.14 -1.11 -9.63
N SER A 51 -9.03 -0.42 -8.90
CA SER A 51 -8.68 0.21 -7.63
C SER A 51 -8.30 -0.86 -6.61
N VAL A 52 -7.36 -0.54 -5.73
CA VAL A 52 -6.96 -1.42 -4.62
C VAL A 52 -8.15 -1.80 -3.73
N GLU A 53 -9.15 -0.93 -3.59
CA GLU A 53 -10.35 -1.21 -2.78
C GLU A 53 -11.26 -2.31 -3.37
N GLU A 54 -11.15 -2.59 -4.67
CA GLU A 54 -11.91 -3.65 -5.33
C GLU A 54 -11.33 -5.04 -5.07
N VAL A 55 -10.05 -5.12 -4.67
CA VAL A 55 -9.30 -6.38 -4.63
C VAL A 55 -8.85 -6.78 -3.23
N LEU A 56 -8.80 -5.85 -2.27
CA LEU A 56 -8.36 -6.12 -0.90
C LEU A 56 -9.07 -5.25 0.16
N ASP A 57 -9.03 -5.71 1.42
CA ASP A 57 -9.38 -4.88 2.57
C ASP A 57 -8.24 -3.88 2.84
N ILE A 58 -8.46 -2.62 2.43
CA ILE A 58 -7.44 -1.57 2.49
C ILE A 58 -7.04 -1.21 3.93
N ASP A 59 -7.95 -1.34 4.89
CA ASP A 59 -7.69 -1.02 6.29
C ASP A 59 -6.80 -2.09 6.93
N GLU A 60 -7.13 -3.37 6.70
CA GLU A 60 -6.30 -4.48 7.15
C GLU A 60 -4.93 -4.45 6.49
N HIS A 61 -4.88 -4.20 5.18
CA HIS A 61 -3.62 -4.12 4.43
C HIS A 61 -2.72 -2.99 4.96
N ALA A 62 -3.26 -1.78 5.12
CA ALA A 62 -2.50 -0.65 5.67
C ALA A 62 -2.01 -0.93 7.10
N LYS A 63 -2.83 -1.54 7.96
CA LYS A 63 -2.41 -1.95 9.31
C LYS A 63 -1.26 -2.95 9.28
N ASN A 64 -1.28 -3.91 8.36
CA ASN A 64 -0.21 -4.89 8.21
C ASN A 64 1.09 -4.22 7.71
N ASN A 65 1.01 -3.32 6.73
CA ASN A 65 2.15 -2.55 6.26
C ASN A 65 2.78 -1.69 7.37
N ILE A 66 1.97 -1.01 8.18
CA ILE A 66 2.43 -0.26 9.36
C ILE A 66 3.19 -1.19 10.31
N LYS A 67 2.62 -2.36 10.67
CA LYS A 67 3.26 -3.34 11.55
C LYS A 67 4.60 -3.83 10.99
N HIS A 68 4.64 -4.18 9.70
CA HIS A 68 5.88 -4.64 9.05
C HIS A 68 6.95 -3.54 9.04
N TRP A 69 6.57 -2.32 8.69
CA TRP A 69 7.48 -1.18 8.69
C TRP A 69 8.03 -0.89 10.10
N LEU A 70 7.16 -0.91 11.12
CA LEU A 70 7.56 -0.73 12.52
C LEU A 70 8.54 -1.80 12.98
N ASN A 71 8.28 -3.07 12.65
CA ASN A 71 9.17 -4.17 12.98
C ASN A 71 10.54 -4.02 12.33
N ALA A 72 10.59 -3.60 11.06
CA ALA A 72 11.83 -3.32 10.34
C ALA A 72 12.63 -2.15 10.96
N HIS A 73 11.94 -1.19 11.59
CA HIS A 73 12.55 0.03 12.15
C HIS A 73 12.52 0.09 13.69
N LYS A 74 12.25 -1.02 14.38
CA LYS A 74 12.01 -1.05 15.84
C LYS A 74 13.12 -0.43 16.69
N ASN A 75 14.36 -0.51 16.21
CA ASN A 75 15.55 0.01 16.88
C ASN A 75 16.04 1.35 16.30
N ASN A 76 15.26 2.00 15.44
CA ASN A 76 15.62 3.26 14.82
C ASN A 76 14.94 4.44 15.55
N PRO A 77 15.68 5.21 16.38
CA PRO A 77 15.10 6.33 17.13
C PRO A 77 14.55 7.45 16.23
N ALA A 78 15.12 7.64 15.04
CA ALA A 78 14.62 8.62 14.09
C ALA A 78 13.23 8.21 13.54
N ALA A 79 12.94 6.90 13.45
CA ALA A 79 11.67 6.38 12.94
C ALA A 79 10.55 6.69 13.92
N ARG A 80 10.83 6.46 15.21
CA ARG A 80 9.91 6.79 16.32
C ARG A 80 9.63 8.28 16.39
N LYS A 81 10.66 9.12 16.22
CA LYS A 81 10.51 10.58 16.21
C LYS A 81 9.60 11.06 15.07
N GLU A 82 9.84 10.57 13.85
CA GLU A 82 9.05 10.95 12.67
C GLU A 82 7.57 10.51 12.82
N LEU A 83 7.32 9.27 13.28
CA LEU A 83 5.94 8.81 13.52
C LEU A 83 5.22 9.63 14.59
N ALA A 84 5.91 9.99 15.67
CA ALA A 84 5.37 10.86 16.70
C ALA A 84 5.03 12.26 16.18
N GLN A 85 5.89 12.83 15.31
CA GLN A 85 5.63 14.12 14.66
C GLN A 85 4.40 14.10 13.74
N ARG A 86 4.11 12.95 13.13
CA ARG A 86 2.92 12.72 12.30
C ARG A 86 1.67 12.35 13.10
N GLY A 87 1.76 12.29 14.44
CA GLY A 87 0.62 11.92 15.30
C GLY A 87 0.23 10.44 15.23
N ILE A 88 1.05 9.59 14.62
CA ILE A 88 0.79 8.16 14.51
C ILE A 88 1.17 7.49 15.83
N LYS A 89 0.16 7.06 16.59
CA LYS A 89 0.36 6.36 17.85
C LYS A 89 0.70 4.91 17.56
N ILE A 90 1.90 4.50 17.96
CA ILE A 90 2.34 3.12 17.94
C ILE A 90 1.85 2.50 19.25
N ALA A 91 0.87 1.59 19.17
CA ALA A 91 0.37 0.82 20.31
C ALA A 91 1.31 -0.35 20.65
#